data_AF-A0A5J4RT96-F1
#
_entry.id   AF-A0A5J4RT96-F1
#
_cell.length_a   1.000
_cell.length_b   1.000
_cell.length_c   1.000
_cell.angle_alpha   90.00
_cell.angle_beta   90.00
_cell.angle_gamma   90.00
#
_symmetry.space_group_name_H-M   'P 1'
#
loop_
_entity.id
_entity.type
_entity.pdbx_description
1 polymer ?
#
loop_
_entity_poly.entity_id
_entity_poly.type
_entity_poly.pdbx_seq_one_letter_code
_entity_poly.pdbx_strand_id
1 'polypeptide(L)' 'MQNTAIFGQMDEMNRLKVVLVEQKRTGKWLAEALEKNGSTVSRWCTNESQPSLETLFKIAKVLGVEARELIVKMEK' A
#
# COMPACT_ATOMS: atom_id res chain seq x y z
N MET A 1 7.77 -7.45 -33.36
CA MET A 1 8.53 -6.73 -32.32
C MET A 1 7.57 -6.49 -31.17
N GLN A 2 8.01 -6.78 -29.95
CA GLN A 2 7.15 -7.10 -28.81
C GLN A 2 6.33 -5.87 -28.35
N ASN A 3 5.07 -6.11 -28.02
CA ASN A 3 4.14 -5.11 -27.50
C ASN A 3 4.52 -4.75 -26.06
N THR A 4 5.37 -3.73 -25.89
CA THR A 4 5.93 -3.31 -24.58
C THR A 4 4.95 -2.45 -23.76
N ALA A 5 3.70 -2.27 -24.20
CA ALA A 5 2.70 -1.46 -23.51
C ALA A 5 2.02 -2.14 -22.31
N ILE A 6 2.39 -3.37 -21.96
CA ILE A 6 1.78 -4.14 -20.85
C ILE A 6 2.56 -4.01 -19.52
N PHE A 7 3.70 -3.28 -19.52
CA PHE A 7 4.57 -3.11 -18.35
C PHE A 7 4.96 -1.64 -18.12
N GLY A 8 4.06 -0.71 -18.46
CA GLY A 8 4.24 0.72 -18.20
C GLY A 8 3.76 1.08 -16.80
N GLN A 9 4.70 1.29 -15.87
CA GLN A 9 4.47 1.54 -14.43
C GLN A 9 3.88 0.32 -13.71
N MET A 10 4.42 -0.03 -12.55
CA MET A 10 3.69 -0.89 -11.62
C MET A 10 2.46 -0.07 -11.22
N ASP A 11 1.34 -0.29 -11.91
CA ASP A 11 0.05 0.37 -11.65
C ASP A 11 -0.14 0.47 -10.14
N GLU A 12 -0.58 1.63 -9.64
CA GLU A 12 -0.77 1.87 -8.21
C GLU A 12 -1.73 0.82 -7.62
N MET A 13 -1.25 -0.37 -7.21
CA MET A 13 -2.12 -1.47 -6.79
C MET A 13 -2.74 -1.18 -5.42
N ASN A 14 -1.93 -0.62 -4.51
CA ASN A 14 -2.38 -0.18 -3.21
C ASN A 14 -2.40 1.35 -3.14
N ARG A 15 -3.32 1.87 -2.32
CA ARG A 15 -3.48 3.30 -2.02
C ARG A 15 -3.09 3.63 -0.58
N LEU A 16 -2.16 2.88 0.02
CA LEU A 16 -1.78 3.01 1.42
C LEU A 16 -1.32 4.42 1.77
N LYS A 17 -0.55 5.06 0.89
CA LYS A 17 -0.08 6.44 1.09
C LYS A 17 -1.24 7.42 1.26
N VAL A 18 -2.27 7.28 0.43
CA VAL A 18 -3.47 8.14 0.48
C VAL A 18 -4.21 7.91 1.79
N VAL A 19 -4.45 6.65 2.17
CA VAL A 19 -5.14 6.30 3.41
C VAL A 19 -4.39 6.80 4.65
N LEU A 20 -3.05 6.73 4.65
CA LEU A 20 -2.24 7.31 5.74
C LEU A 20 -2.44 8.82 5.86
N VAL A 21 -2.51 9.54 4.74
CA VAL A 21 -2.77 10.99 4.72
C VAL A 21 -4.20 11.30 5.21
N GLU A 22 -5.20 10.56 4.73
CA GLU A 22 -6.60 10.68 5.18
C GLU A 22 -6.72 10.48 6.70
N GLN A 23 -5.96 9.53 7.25
CA GLN A 23 -5.92 9.20 8.68
C GLN A 23 -4.95 10.08 9.50
N LYS A 24 -4.27 11.06 8.87
CA LYS A 24 -3.23 11.90 9.50
C LYS A 24 -2.13 11.10 10.19
N ARG A 25 -1.74 9.96 9.61
CA ARG A 25 -0.65 9.08 10.07
C ARG A 25 0.54 9.15 9.12
N THR A 26 1.72 8.84 9.65
CA THR A 26 2.96 8.81 8.87
C THR A 26 3.37 7.37 8.56
N GLY A 27 4.18 7.17 7.51
CA GLY A 27 4.78 5.85 7.24
C GLY A 27 5.67 5.36 8.37
N LYS A 28 6.35 6.27 9.08
CA LYS A 28 7.11 5.96 10.30
C LYS A 28 6.22 5.40 11.39
N TRP A 29 5.07 6.04 11.64
CA TRP A 29 4.09 5.57 12.62
C TRP A 29 3.57 4.16 12.26
N LEU A 30 3.28 3.90 10.99
CA LEU A 30 2.82 2.58 10.56
C LEU A 30 3.92 1.51 10.72
N ALA A 31 5.17 1.86 10.44
CA ALA A 31 6.32 0.97 10.63
C ALA A 31 6.49 0.59 12.11
N GLU A 32 6.36 1.56 13.02
CA GLU A 32 6.38 1.34 14.46
C GLU A 32 5.21 0.45 14.91
N ALA A 33 3.99 0.73 14.44
CA ALA A 33 2.78 -0.02 14.81
C ALA A 33 2.78 -1.49 14.32
N LEU A 34 3.52 -1.80 13.25
CA LEU A 34 3.64 -3.15 12.69
C LEU A 34 4.95 -3.85 13.07
N GLU A 35 5.83 -3.19 13.83
CA GLU A 35 7.19 -3.66 14.12
C GLU A 35 7.95 -4.04 12.83
N LYS A 36 7.85 -3.16 11.81
CA LYS A 36 8.50 -3.34 10.50
C LYS A 36 9.54 -2.26 10.23
N ASN A 37 10.45 -2.55 9.31
CA ASN A 37 11.43 -1.59 8.84
C ASN A 37 10.73 -0.47 8.05
N GLY A 38 11.06 0.80 8.35
CA GLY A 38 10.51 1.97 7.66
C GLY A 38 10.75 1.96 6.14
N SER A 39 11.87 1.39 5.66
CA SER A 39 12.13 1.23 4.23
C SER A 39 11.15 0.27 3.54
N THR A 40 10.68 -0.76 4.25
CA THR A 40 9.68 -1.69 3.73
C THR A 40 8.32 -1.00 3.61
N VAL A 41 7.91 -0.26 4.65
CA VAL A 41 6.65 0.51 4.61
C VAL A 41 6.71 1.62 3.55
N SER A 42 7.85 2.28 3.38
CA SER A 42 8.05 3.29 2.34
C SER A 42 7.84 2.69 0.95
N ARG A 43 8.40 1.51 0.68
CA ARG A 43 8.23 0.80 -0.61
C ARG A 43 6.79 0.36 -0.86
N TRP A 44 6.01 0.07 0.18
CA TRP A 44 4.57 -0.16 0.04
C TRP A 44 3.83 1.12 -0.34
N CYS A 45 4.13 2.24 0.33
CA CYS A 45 3.53 3.55 0.04
C CYS A 45 3.87 4.08 -1.36
N THR A 46 5.01 3.69 -1.94
CA THR A 46 5.40 4.06 -3.31
C THR A 46 5.05 2.99 -4.35
N ASN A 47 4.32 1.94 -3.97
CA ASN A 47 3.99 0.79 -4.83
C ASN A 47 5.19 0.06 -5.45
N GLU A 48 6.42 0.31 -4.97
CA GLU A 48 7.64 -0.40 -5.41
C GLU A 48 7.58 -1.89 -5.02
N SER A 49 6.94 -2.19 -3.90
CA SER A 49 6.61 -3.56 -3.49
C SER A 49 5.22 -3.59 -2.88
N GLN A 50 4.57 -4.75 -2.91
CA GLN A 50 3.24 -4.91 -2.33
C GLN A 50 3.34 -5.64 -0.97
N PRO A 51 2.56 -5.24 0.04
CA PRO A 51 2.42 -6.02 1.25
C PRO A 51 1.77 -7.37 0.91
N SER A 52 2.14 -8.43 1.63
CA SER A 52 1.38 -9.69 1.54
C SER A 52 -0.06 -9.46 1.95
N LEU A 53 -0.98 -10.31 1.50
CA LEU A 53 -2.39 -10.22 1.89
C LEU A 53 -2.56 -10.19 3.41
N GLU A 54 -1.85 -11.07 4.13
CA GLU A 54 -1.82 -11.08 5.60
C GLU A 54 -1.39 -9.73 6.19
N THR A 55 -0.35 -9.11 5.62
CA THR A 55 0.15 -7.80 6.07
C THR A 55 -0.86 -6.70 5.77
N LEU A 56 -1.53 -6.75 4.63
CA LEU A 56 -2.58 -5.80 4.25
C LEU A 56 -3.74 -5.83 5.25
N PHE A 57 -4.17 -7.02 5.69
CA PHE A 57 -5.18 -7.15 6.75
C PHE A 57 -4.69 -6.59 8.10
N LYS A 58 -3.42 -6.79 8.46
CA LYS A 58 -2.83 -6.19 9.68
C LYS A 58 -2.83 -4.66 9.59
N ILE A 59 -2.43 -4.10 8.46
CA ILE A 59 -2.46 -2.65 8.21
C ILE A 59 -3.89 -2.12 8.37
N ALA A 60 -4.88 -2.79 7.77
CA ALA A 60 -6.28 -2.40 7.86
C ALA A 60 -6.78 -2.38 9.31
N LYS A 61 -6.44 -3.40 10.10
CA LYS A 61 -6.76 -3.48 11.53
C LYS A 61 -6.11 -2.35 12.34
N VAL A 62 -4.84 -2.03 12.07
CA VAL A 62 -4.11 -0.95 12.74
C VAL A 62 -4.68 0.43 12.39
N LEU A 63 -5.10 0.62 11.15
CA LEU A 63 -5.69 1.88 10.67
C LEU A 63 -7.19 2.00 10.96
N GLY A 64 -7.86 0.92 11.38
CA GLY A 64 -9.29 0.89 11.64
C GLY A 64 -10.14 1.07 10.38
N VAL A 65 -9.65 0.61 9.23
CA VAL A 65 -10.34 0.66 7.93
C VAL A 65 -10.59 -0.74 7.39
N GLU A 66 -11.43 -0.88 6.37
CA GLU A 66 -11.54 -2.16 5.69
C GLU A 66 -10.35 -2.44 4.76
N ALA A 67 -9.92 -3.70 4.66
CA ALA A 67 -8.80 -4.11 3.82
C ALA A 67 -8.94 -3.69 2.35
N ARG A 68 -10.18 -3.70 1.83
CA ARG A 68 -10.49 -3.25 0.46
C ARG A 68 -10.18 -1.77 0.22
N GLU A 69 -10.24 -0.93 1.25
CA GLU A 69 -9.97 0.51 1.14
C GLU A 69 -8.50 0.81 0.89
N LEU A 70 -7.62 -0.16 1.18
CA LEU A 70 -6.18 -0.08 0.92
C LEU A 70 -5.81 -0.41 -0.53
N ILE A 71 -6.74 -0.91 -1.34
CA ILE A 71 -6.52 -1.35 -2.72
C ILE A 71 -7.22 -0.36 -3.67
N VAL A 72 -6.62 -0.08 -4.82
CA VAL A 72 -7.29 0.75 -5.84
C VAL A 72 -8.47 0.03 -6.45
N LYS A 73 -9.52 0.79 -6.78
CA LYS A 73 -10.67 0.25 -7.48
C LYS A 73 -10.31 0.10 -8.96
N MET A 74 -10.44 -1.11 -9.50
CA MET A 74 -10.40 -1.31 -10.94
C MET A 74 -11.69 -0.75 -11.56
N GLU A 75 -11.56 0.15 -12.54
CA GLU A 75 -12.66 0.51 -13.42
C GLU A 75 -12.87 -0.61 -14.45
N LYS A 76 -14.13 -0.85 -14.81
CA LYS A 76 -14.53 -1.92 -15.75
C LYS A 76 -14.60 -1.38 -17.18
#